data_AF-A0A367IMP7-F1
#
_entry.id   AF-A0A367IMP7-F1
#
_cell.length_a   1.000
_cell.length_b   1.000
_cell.length_c   1.000
_cell.angle_alpha   90.00
_cell.angle_beta   90.00
_cell.angle_gamma   90.00
#
_symmetry.space_group_name_H-M   'P 1'
#
loop_
_entity.id
_entity.type
_entity.pdbx_description
1 polymer ?
#
loop_
_entity_poly.entity_id
_entity_poly.type
_entity_poly.pdbx_seq_one_letter_code
_entity_poly.pdbx_strand_id
1 'polypeptide(L)'
;MRPTADVARELGIVEGTACSILDRYNEDEEKSLPTKSRERNKAGRKNILNNTHKVFIIQHLENNPITTVVDTMNSLCQKFQGLSITKSALHEYITKECCFSLKRTRKIIDRRNEERSLQAREKLWNTCTFDNV
;
A
#
# COMPACT_ATOMS: atom_id res chain seq x y z
N MET A 1 5.92 47.17 -4.10
CA MET A 1 6.69 47.52 -5.30
C MET A 1 6.71 46.29 -6.19
N ARG A 2 6.21 46.37 -7.44
CA ARG A 2 6.23 45.24 -8.37
C ARG A 2 7.60 45.17 -9.07
N PRO A 3 8.14 43.97 -9.39
CA PRO A 3 9.38 43.84 -10.12
C PRO A 3 9.23 44.52 -11.49
N THR A 4 10.18 45.36 -11.87
CA THR A 4 10.21 45.95 -13.21
C THR A 4 10.74 44.92 -14.22
N ALA A 5 10.36 45.06 -15.49
CA ALA A 5 10.76 44.15 -16.56
C ALA A 5 12.29 44.02 -16.70
N ASP A 6 13.04 45.08 -16.40
CA ASP A 6 14.50 45.07 -16.48
C ASP A 6 15.14 44.25 -15.35
N VAL A 7 14.62 44.36 -14.13
CA VAL A 7 15.06 43.55 -12.98
C VAL A 7 14.76 42.07 -13.21
N ALA A 8 13.58 41.75 -13.77
CA ALA A 8 13.24 40.37 -14.12
C ALA A 8 14.18 39.79 -15.19
N ARG A 9 14.55 40.60 -16.19
CA ARG A 9 15.47 40.21 -17.27
C ARG A 9 16.90 40.00 -16.77
N GLU A 10 17.38 40.86 -15.88
CA GLU A 10 18.68 40.71 -15.22
C GLU A 10 18.76 39.40 -14.42
N LEU A 11 17.68 39.03 -13.74
CA LEU A 11 17.57 37.78 -12.99
C LEU A 11 17.28 36.54 -13.85
N GLY A 12 17.05 36.72 -15.16
CA GLY A 12 16.70 35.62 -16.08
C GLY A 12 15.33 34.98 -15.81
N ILE A 13 14.41 35.70 -15.16
CA ILE A 13 13.07 35.22 -14.80
C ILE A 13 12.04 35.96 -15.66
N VAL A 14 11.00 35.25 -16.11
CA VAL A 14 9.87 35.88 -16.80
C VAL A 14 9.15 36.83 -15.85
N GLU A 15 8.89 38.07 -16.27
CA GLU A 15 8.24 39.11 -15.45
C GLU A 15 6.98 38.60 -14.71
N GLY A 16 6.08 37.91 -15.42
CA GLY A 16 4.87 37.34 -14.81
C GLY A 16 5.15 36.30 -13.72
N THR A 17 6.26 35.55 -13.85
CA THR A 17 6.70 34.61 -12.80
C THR A 17 7.24 35.35 -11.60
N ALA A 18 8.02 36.42 -11.79
CA ALA A 18 8.52 37.26 -10.72
C ALA A 18 7.38 37.93 -9.94
N CYS A 19 6.37 38.46 -10.64
CA CYS A 19 5.16 38.98 -10.02
C CYS A 19 4.41 37.92 -9.22
N SER A 20 4.19 36.72 -9.79
CA SER A 20 3.49 35.64 -9.09
C SER A 20 4.25 35.13 -7.85
N ILE A 21 5.58 35.10 -7.89
CA ILE A 21 6.42 34.76 -6.74
C ILE A 21 6.23 35.81 -5.63
N LEU A 22 6.27 37.10 -5.99
CA LEU A 22 6.13 38.19 -5.04
C LEU A 22 4.74 38.24 -4.40
N ASP A 23 3.68 38.07 -5.21
CA ASP A 23 2.30 38.05 -4.72
C ASP A 23 2.12 36.92 -3.70
N ARG A 24 2.59 35.70 -4.02
CA ARG A 24 2.54 34.55 -3.09
C ARG A 24 3.36 34.75 -1.81
N TYR A 25 4.48 35.44 -1.90
CA TYR A 25 5.32 35.76 -0.74
C TYR A 25 4.64 36.77 0.20
N ASN A 26 3.89 37.72 -0.36
CA ASN A 26 3.17 38.73 0.43
C ASN A 26 1.86 38.19 1.02
N GLU A 27 1.23 37.20 0.37
CA GLU A 27 0.05 36.51 0.88
C GLU A 27 0.35 35.59 2.08
N ASP A 28 1.58 35.11 2.20
CA ASP A 28 2.01 34.24 3.29
C ASP A 28 2.37 35.06 4.54
N GLU A 29 1.69 34.80 5.67
CA GLU A 29 1.89 35.52 6.94
C GLU A 29 3.30 35.28 7.53
N GLU A 30 3.85 34.08 7.30
CA GLU A 30 5.23 33.74 7.69
C GLU A 30 6.28 34.29 6.71
N LYS A 31 5.84 34.88 5.58
CA LYS A 31 6.70 35.36 4.48
C LYS A 31 7.71 34.30 4.04
N SER A 32 7.24 33.06 3.89
CA SER A 32 8.08 31.96 3.41
C SER A 32 8.33 32.08 1.91
N LEU A 33 9.51 31.68 1.46
CA LEU A 33 9.82 31.66 0.02
C LEU A 33 8.89 30.65 -0.68
N PRO A 34 8.21 31.03 -1.77
CA PRO A 34 7.28 30.14 -2.44
C PRO A 34 8.03 28.95 -3.06
N THR A 35 7.91 27.78 -2.44
CA THR A 35 8.56 26.57 -2.95
C THR A 35 7.84 26.03 -4.19
N LYS A 36 8.58 25.28 -5.01
CA LYS A 36 8.05 24.59 -6.19
C LYS A 36 6.87 23.71 -5.73
N SER A 37 5.73 23.87 -6.40
CA SER A 37 4.42 23.20 -6.15
C SER A 37 4.47 21.70 -5.80
N ARG A 38 5.56 21.00 -6.12
CA ARG A 38 5.79 19.59 -5.79
C ARG A 38 5.68 19.26 -4.31
N GLU A 39 6.00 20.18 -3.40
CA GLU A 39 5.90 19.93 -1.95
C GLU A 39 4.48 20.09 -1.43
N ARG A 40 3.71 21.07 -1.95
CA ARG A 40 2.34 21.36 -1.51
C ARG A 40 1.31 20.30 -1.92
N ASN A 41 1.57 19.53 -2.97
CA ASN A 41 0.64 18.52 -3.50
C ASN A 41 0.96 17.07 -3.08
N LYS A 42 1.77 16.88 -2.02
CA LYS A 42 2.13 15.53 -1.56
C LYS A 42 0.99 14.80 -0.82
N ALA A 43 -0.11 15.50 -0.51
CA ALA A 43 -1.32 14.86 -0.02
C ALA A 43 -1.98 14.11 -1.18
N GLY A 44 -1.55 12.86 -1.38
CA GLY A 44 -2.17 11.94 -2.33
C GLY A 44 -3.64 11.70 -2.01
N ARG A 45 -4.30 10.93 -2.89
CA ARG A 45 -5.70 10.54 -2.69
C ARG A 45 -5.88 9.88 -1.32
N LYS A 46 -6.85 10.36 -0.54
CA LYS A 46 -7.20 9.79 0.77
C LYS A 46 -7.46 8.29 0.62
N ASN A 47 -6.87 7.49 1.51
CA ASN A 47 -7.08 6.04 1.52
C ASN A 47 -8.57 5.73 1.68
N ILE A 48 -9.08 4.80 0.87
CA ILE A 48 -10.47 4.32 0.92
C ILE A 48 -10.72 3.49 2.19
N LEU A 49 -9.64 2.96 2.78
CA LEU A 49 -9.68 2.08 3.94
C LEU A 49 -9.41 2.85 5.24
N ASN A 50 -10.37 2.77 6.16
CA ASN A 50 -10.33 3.43 7.46
C ASN A 50 -9.75 2.50 8.54
N ASN A 51 -9.50 3.04 9.74
CA ASN A 51 -8.99 2.28 10.87
C ASN A 51 -9.94 1.14 11.31
N THR A 52 -11.26 1.31 11.12
CA THR A 52 -12.27 0.25 11.34
C THR A 52 -12.05 -0.95 10.43
N HIS A 53 -11.70 -0.71 9.16
CA HIS A 53 -11.39 -1.78 8.21
C HIS A 53 -10.08 -2.47 8.57
N LYS A 54 -9.08 -1.72 9.03
CA LYS A 54 -7.79 -2.25 9.50
C LYS A 54 -7.97 -3.27 10.62
N VAL A 55 -8.72 -2.93 11.67
CA VAL A 55 -8.99 -3.84 12.79
C VAL A 55 -9.67 -5.12 12.32
N PHE A 56 -10.64 -5.01 11.42
CA PHE A 56 -11.31 -6.19 10.86
C PHE A 56 -10.36 -7.08 10.05
N ILE A 57 -9.52 -6.48 9.21
CA ILE A 57 -8.54 -7.21 8.38
C ILE A 57 -7.56 -7.98 9.28
N ILE A 58 -7.03 -7.33 10.33
CA ILE A 58 -6.11 -7.96 11.29
C ILE A 58 -6.78 -9.18 11.94
N GLN A 59 -7.96 -9.00 12.54
CA GLN A 59 -8.69 -10.09 13.19
C GLN A 59 -9.03 -11.23 12.23
N HIS A 60 -9.39 -10.90 10.99
CA HIS A 60 -9.75 -11.90 9.99
C HIS A 60 -8.55 -12.75 9.55
N LEU A 61 -7.37 -12.13 9.40
CA LEU A 61 -6.12 -12.81 9.06
C LEU A 61 -5.57 -13.66 10.22
N GLU A 62 -5.69 -13.17 11.45
CA GLU A 62 -5.27 -13.92 12.65
C GLU A 62 -6.13 -15.17 12.86
N ASN A 63 -7.46 -15.05 12.69
CA ASN A 63 -8.37 -16.17 12.83
C ASN A 63 -8.23 -17.21 11.71
N ASN A 64 -7.80 -16.79 10.52
CA ASN A 64 -7.73 -17.65 9.34
C ASN A 64 -6.41 -17.45 8.56
N PRO A 65 -5.32 -18.14 8.96
CA PRO A 65 -3.99 -17.91 8.38
C PRO A 65 -3.84 -18.41 6.92
N ILE A 66 -4.77 -19.23 6.44
CA ILE A 66 -4.75 -19.81 5.08
C ILE A 66 -5.51 -18.93 4.08
N THR A 67 -6.21 -17.91 4.55
CA THR A 67 -7.09 -17.08 3.74
C THR A 67 -6.34 -16.31 2.66
N THR A 68 -6.89 -16.29 1.45
CA THR A 68 -6.29 -15.52 0.35
C THR A 68 -6.73 -14.07 0.38
N VAL A 69 -5.98 -13.18 -0.27
CA VAL A 69 -6.35 -11.76 -0.41
C VAL A 69 -7.75 -11.60 -1.03
N VAL A 70 -8.15 -12.51 -1.93
CA VAL A 70 -9.49 -12.46 -2.55
C VAL A 70 -10.58 -12.79 -1.54
N ASP A 71 -10.35 -13.81 -0.71
CA ASP A 71 -11.30 -14.20 0.34
C ASP A 71 -11.43 -13.10 1.40
N THR A 72 -10.32 -12.45 1.78
CA THR A 72 -10.35 -11.29 2.67
C THR A 72 -11.11 -10.11 2.06
N MET A 73 -10.95 -9.89 0.74
CA MET A 73 -11.68 -8.84 0.01
C MET A 73 -13.18 -9.11 0.04
N ASN A 74 -13.60 -10.34 -0.26
CA ASN A 74 -15.01 -10.74 -0.25
C ASN A 74 -15.61 -10.57 1.14
N SER A 75 -14.91 -11.03 2.19
CA SER A 75 -15.33 -10.88 3.58
C SER A 75 -15.46 -9.41 3.99
N LEU A 76 -14.55 -8.56 3.52
CA LEU A 76 -14.56 -7.12 3.78
C LEU A 76 -15.73 -6.43 3.07
N CYS A 77 -15.96 -6.71 1.80
CA CYS A 77 -17.09 -6.16 1.02
C CYS A 77 -18.45 -6.65 1.52
N GLN A 78 -18.53 -7.87 2.04
CA GLN A 78 -19.74 -8.41 2.66
C GLN A 78 -20.07 -7.69 3.98
N LYS A 79 -19.05 -7.39 4.80
CA LYS A 79 -19.24 -6.72 6.09
C LYS A 79 -19.48 -5.21 5.94
N PHE A 80 -18.82 -4.57 4.99
CA PHE A 80 -18.92 -3.13 4.74
C PHE A 80 -19.61 -2.89 3.39
N GLN A 81 -20.94 -2.78 3.41
CA GLN A 81 -21.72 -2.49 2.21
C GLN A 81 -21.31 -1.14 1.59
N GLY A 82 -21.17 -1.11 0.27
CA GLY A 82 -20.74 0.08 -0.48
C GLY A 82 -19.23 0.23 -0.64
N LEU A 83 -18.43 -0.68 -0.07
CA LEU A 83 -16.99 -0.69 -0.24
C LEU A 83 -16.59 -1.41 -1.54
N SER A 84 -16.01 -0.67 -2.48
CA SER A 84 -15.42 -1.23 -3.70
C SER A 84 -13.90 -1.05 -3.69
N ILE A 85 -13.18 -2.16 -3.63
CA ILE A 85 -11.71 -2.20 -3.54
C ILE A 85 -11.16 -3.18 -4.56
N THR A 86 -10.03 -2.86 -5.16
CA THR A 86 -9.30 -3.79 -6.03
C THR A 86 -8.37 -4.69 -5.21
N LYS A 87 -8.13 -5.91 -5.70
CA LYS A 87 -7.20 -6.86 -5.06
C LYS A 87 -5.82 -6.27 -4.77
N SER A 88 -5.27 -5.45 -5.69
CA SER A 88 -3.97 -4.81 -5.53
C SER A 88 -3.97 -3.77 -4.42
N ALA A 89 -5.01 -2.94 -4.34
CA ALA A 89 -5.15 -1.94 -3.29
C ALA A 89 -5.28 -2.60 -1.90
N LEU A 90 -6.02 -3.71 -1.80
CA LEU A 90 -6.11 -4.47 -0.55
C LEU A 90 -4.76 -5.10 -0.16
N HIS A 91 -4.05 -5.69 -1.11
CA HIS A 91 -2.71 -6.25 -0.86
C HIS A 91 -1.73 -5.17 -0.36
N GLU A 92 -1.71 -4.01 -1.02
CA GLU A 92 -0.88 -2.89 -0.61
C GLU A 92 -1.24 -2.40 0.80
N TYR A 93 -2.54 -2.30 1.11
CA TYR A 93 -3.01 -1.90 2.43
C TYR A 93 -2.61 -2.91 3.52
N ILE A 94 -2.76 -4.20 3.27
CA ILE A 94 -2.33 -5.26 4.21
C ILE A 94 -0.82 -5.16 4.48
N THR A 95 -0.03 -4.91 3.44
CA THR A 95 1.43 -4.86 3.54
C THR A 95 1.92 -3.58 4.23
N LYS A 96 1.39 -2.42 3.83
CA LYS A 96 1.87 -1.10 4.29
C LYS A 96 1.21 -0.65 5.58
N GLU A 97 -0.11 -0.80 5.69
CA GLU A 97 -0.88 -0.25 6.80
C GLU A 97 -1.07 -1.28 7.92
N CYS A 98 -1.25 -2.56 7.57
CA CYS A 98 -1.42 -3.64 8.56
C CYS A 98 -0.11 -4.35 8.93
N CYS A 99 1.01 -4.00 8.28
CA CYS A 99 2.35 -4.57 8.51
C CYS A 99 2.43 -6.11 8.38
N PHE A 100 1.56 -6.73 7.57
CA PHE A 100 1.62 -8.18 7.31
C PHE A 100 2.48 -8.50 6.09
N SER A 101 3.15 -9.65 6.13
CA SER A 101 3.81 -10.24 4.97
C SER A 101 3.01 -11.43 4.45
N LEU A 102 2.58 -11.35 3.19
CA LEU A 102 1.79 -12.40 2.55
C LEU A 102 2.72 -13.32 1.74
N LYS A 103 2.60 -14.64 1.94
CA LYS A 103 3.29 -15.63 1.11
C LYS A 103 2.44 -16.04 -0.09
N ARG A 104 3.10 -16.23 -1.23
CA ARG A 104 2.45 -16.76 -2.43
C ARG A 104 2.30 -18.28 -2.30
N THR A 105 1.07 -18.75 -2.24
CA THR A 105 0.75 -20.18 -2.27
C THR A 105 0.99 -20.74 -3.67
N ARG A 106 1.61 -21.92 -3.76
CA ARG A 106 1.77 -22.68 -5.01
C ARG A 106 0.65 -23.71 -5.12
N LYS A 107 0.11 -23.90 -6.33
CA LYS A 107 -0.81 -25.01 -6.59
C LYS A 107 -0.04 -26.32 -6.44
N ILE A 108 -0.58 -27.23 -5.65
CA ILE A 108 -0.08 -28.59 -5.51
C ILE A 108 -0.91 -29.46 -6.47
N ILE A 109 -0.26 -30.42 -7.14
CA ILE A 109 -0.96 -31.39 -8.00
C ILE A 109 -1.82 -32.30 -7.11
N ASP A 110 -3.09 -32.48 -7.44
CA ASP A 110 -4.04 -33.29 -6.65
C ASP A 110 -3.50 -34.71 -6.38
N ARG A 111 -2.79 -35.29 -7.35
CA ARG A 111 -2.09 -36.57 -7.23
C ARG A 111 -1.19 -36.68 -6.00
N ARG A 112 -0.61 -35.57 -5.52
CA ARG A 112 0.23 -35.54 -4.31
C ARG A 112 -0.58 -35.78 -3.04
N ASN A 113 -1.86 -35.40 -3.04
CA ASN A 113 -2.80 -35.58 -1.94
C ASN A 113 -3.63 -36.87 -2.08
N GLU A 114 -3.43 -37.67 -3.13
CA GLU A 114 -3.99 -39.02 -3.20
C GLU A 114 -3.48 -39.88 -2.04
N GLU A 115 -4.36 -40.72 -1.49
CA GLU A 115 -4.07 -41.60 -0.37
C GLU A 115 -2.80 -42.42 -0.58
N ARG A 116 -2.63 -42.97 -1.80
CA ARG A 116 -1.44 -43.73 -2.18
C ARG A 116 -0.15 -42.92 -2.04
N SER A 117 -0.17 -41.65 -2.45
CA SER A 117 0.98 -40.74 -2.38
C SER A 117 1.27 -40.29 -0.95
N LEU A 118 0.23 -40.10 -0.13
CA LEU A 118 0.35 -39.78 1.29
C LEU A 118 0.98 -40.95 2.06
N GLN A 119 0.44 -42.17 1.89
CA GLN A 119 0.95 -43.39 2.54
C GLN A 119 2.40 -43.71 2.12
N ALA A 120 2.74 -43.55 0.85
CA ALA A 120 4.12 -43.76 0.39
C ALA A 120 5.10 -42.81 1.09
N ARG A 121 4.70 -41.55 1.29
CA ARG A 121 5.53 -40.54 1.95
C ARG A 121 5.64 -40.77 3.46
N GLU A 122 4.56 -41.19 4.10
CA GLU A 122 4.56 -41.58 5.52
C GLU A 122 5.50 -42.76 5.77
N LYS A 123 5.42 -43.80 4.92
CA LYS A 123 6.34 -44.95 4.99
C LYS A 123 7.81 -44.52 4.87
N LEU A 124 8.13 -43.66 3.89
CA LEU A 124 9.49 -43.12 3.72
C LEU A 124 9.97 -42.33 4.95
N TRP A 125 9.08 -41.54 5.57
CA TRP A 125 9.39 -40.79 6.79
C TRP A 125 9.74 -41.72 7.96
N ASN A 126 8.96 -42.79 8.15
CA ASN A 126 9.18 -43.76 9.22
C ASN A 126 10.45 -44.59 9.00
N THR A 127 10.85 -44.84 7.74
CA THR A 127 12.11 -45.53 7.43
C THR A 127 13.35 -44.63 7.53
N CYS A 128 13.19 -43.31 7.35
CA CYS A 128 14.25 -42.32 7.56
C CYS A 128 14.29 -41.85 9.02
N THR A 129 14.29 -42.78 9.97
CA THR A 129 14.80 -42.45 11.30
C THR A 129 16.28 -42.14 11.12
N PHE A 130 16.65 -40.88 11.34
CA PHE A 130 18.06 -40.52 11.46
C PHE A 130 18.54 -41.26 12.70
N ASP A 131 19.25 -42.37 12.50
CA ASP A 131 19.94 -43.07 13.58
C ASP A 131 20.74 -42.01 14.33
N ASN A 132 20.27 -41.65 15.52
CA ASN A 132 20.97 -40.75 16.41
C ASN A 132 22.19 -41.53 16.91
N VAL A 133 23.32 -41.37 16.20
CA VAL A 133 24.66 -41.70 16.67
C VAL A 133 25.16 -40.57 17.56
#